data_AF-A0A954W7W0-F1
#
_entry.id   AF-A0A954W7W0-F1
#
_cell.length_a   1.000
_cell.length_b   1.000
_cell.length_c   1.000
_cell.angle_alpha   90.00
_cell.angle_beta   90.00
_cell.angle_gamma   90.00
#
_symmetry.space_group_name_H-M   'P 1'
#
loop_
_entity.id
_entity.type
_entity.pdbx_description
1 polymer ?
#
loop_
_entity_poly.entity_id
_entity_poly.type
_entity_poly.pdbx_seq_one_letter_code
_entity_poly.pdbx_strand_id
1 'polypeptide(L)'
;SRHLYVMTSKSMNGYHAGALTLYACDKDSGELMFQHTVKDEVYSDGVVHPEYRGLLSSMSMCISNDGRNLYVGEEDARVRVWERDVATGRLTYWSVVHLGDSDTPRKSVACFATDKDNRYLWAITRNDPAVILLKRFNSRGMLMVERDWPRSKELPGIAAAYDAITSSDGRQLYLTTYWAALTALDIIRPEDFANEAGEGKESSIGSNR
;
A
#
# COMPACT_ATOMS: atom_id res chain seq x y z
N SER A 1 3.25 -20.56 -12.10
CA SER A 1 2.01 -20.88 -11.36
C SER A 1 1.30 -19.59 -11.04
N ARG A 2 -0.03 -19.58 -11.07
CA ARG A 2 -0.81 -18.47 -10.50
C ARG A 2 -0.93 -18.74 -9.00
N HIS A 3 -0.99 -17.69 -8.21
CA HIS A 3 -1.06 -17.80 -6.76
C HIS A 3 -2.16 -16.87 -6.25
N LEU A 4 -2.91 -17.34 -5.26
CA LEU A 4 -3.91 -16.55 -4.54
C LEU A 4 -3.45 -16.39 -3.09
N TYR A 5 -3.46 -15.14 -2.61
CA TYR A 5 -3.29 -14.84 -1.20
C TYR A 5 -4.66 -14.51 -0.62
N VAL A 6 -5.00 -15.18 0.47
CA VAL A 6 -6.21 -14.89 1.25
C VAL A 6 -5.74 -14.40 2.60
N MET A 7 -6.21 -13.22 2.98
CA MET A 7 -5.96 -12.67 4.31
C MET A 7 -7.23 -12.65 5.12
N THR A 8 -7.10 -13.07 6.37
CA THR A 8 -8.19 -13.03 7.33
C THR A 8 -7.75 -12.18 8.51
N SER A 9 -8.50 -11.12 8.75
CA SER A 9 -8.52 -10.43 10.04
C SER A 9 -9.69 -11.00 10.83
N LYS A 10 -9.44 -11.73 11.93
CA LYS A 10 -10.54 -12.04 12.85
C LYS A 10 -10.14 -11.77 14.28
N SER A 11 -10.78 -10.76 14.84
CA SER A 11 -11.16 -10.69 16.25
C SER A 11 -12.59 -11.22 16.34
N MET A 12 -12.76 -12.45 16.83
CA MET A 12 -14.06 -12.90 17.33
C MET A 12 -13.85 -13.46 18.73
N ASN A 13 -14.62 -12.93 19.69
CA ASN A 13 -14.65 -13.41 21.07
C ASN A 13 -13.28 -13.46 21.77
N GLY A 14 -12.37 -12.52 21.44
CA GLY A 14 -11.03 -12.47 22.04
C GLY A 14 -10.01 -13.44 21.45
N TYR A 15 -10.39 -14.26 20.46
CA TYR A 15 -9.44 -15.03 19.65
C TYR A 15 -8.94 -14.15 18.51
N HIS A 16 -7.68 -13.78 18.63
CA HIS A 16 -6.90 -13.05 17.67
C HIS A 16 -6.24 -14.08 16.74
N ALA A 17 -6.80 -14.30 15.54
CA ALA A 17 -6.16 -15.15 14.53
C ALA A 17 -6.10 -14.39 13.20
N GLY A 18 -4.99 -13.71 12.99
CA GLY A 18 -4.65 -13.00 11.77
C GLY A 18 -3.86 -13.95 10.91
N ALA A 19 -4.28 -14.18 9.67
CA ALA A 19 -3.63 -15.16 8.82
C ALA A 19 -3.52 -14.68 7.38
N LEU A 20 -2.44 -15.10 6.73
CA LEU A 20 -2.18 -14.94 5.32
C LEU A 20 -1.93 -16.34 4.73
N THR A 21 -2.91 -16.83 3.98
CA THR A 21 -2.89 -18.15 3.36
C THR A 21 -2.57 -18.04 1.88
N LEU A 22 -1.62 -18.85 1.42
CA LEU A 22 -1.22 -19.01 0.04
C LEU A 22 -1.87 -20.25 -0.56
N TYR A 23 -2.48 -20.07 -1.73
CA TYR A 23 -2.94 -21.13 -2.61
C TYR A 23 -2.20 -21.04 -3.94
N ALA A 24 -1.80 -22.18 -4.50
CA ALA A 24 -1.47 -22.28 -5.91
C ALA A 24 -2.78 -22.42 -6.70
N CYS A 25 -2.84 -21.80 -7.87
CA CYS A 25 -3.96 -21.89 -8.79
C CYS A 25 -3.51 -22.62 -10.05
N ASP A 26 -4.20 -23.70 -10.38
CA ASP A 26 -4.00 -24.40 -11.64
C ASP A 26 -4.34 -23.49 -12.83
N LYS A 27 -3.52 -23.54 -13.88
CA LYS A 27 -3.63 -22.58 -14.99
C LYS A 27 -4.78 -22.89 -15.93
N ASP A 28 -5.19 -24.16 -16.00
CA ASP A 28 -6.13 -24.66 -16.98
C ASP A 28 -7.52 -24.84 -16.35
N SER A 29 -7.59 -25.42 -15.15
CA SER A 29 -8.85 -25.64 -14.42
C SER A 29 -9.25 -24.49 -13.49
N GLY A 30 -8.28 -23.68 -13.05
CA GLY A 30 -8.49 -22.66 -12.01
C GLY A 30 -8.59 -23.22 -10.58
N GLU A 31 -8.41 -24.53 -10.40
CA GLU A 31 -8.47 -25.17 -9.08
C GLU A 31 -7.43 -24.60 -8.10
N LEU A 32 -7.85 -24.42 -6.85
CA LEU A 32 -7.01 -23.89 -5.77
C LEU A 32 -6.43 -25.01 -4.93
N MET A 33 -5.11 -25.05 -4.82
CA MET A 33 -4.36 -25.98 -4.00
C MET A 33 -3.70 -25.24 -2.86
N PHE A 34 -4.03 -25.61 -1.62
CA PHE A 34 -3.39 -25.05 -0.43
C PHE A 34 -1.87 -25.26 -0.47
N GLN A 35 -1.11 -24.22 -0.07
CA GLN A 35 0.35 -24.29 -0.01
C GLN A 35 0.88 -24.00 1.40
N HIS A 36 0.51 -22.86 1.98
CA HIS A 36 1.12 -22.37 3.21
C HIS A 36 0.20 -21.37 3.93
N THR A 37 0.29 -21.27 5.26
CA THR A 37 -0.31 -20.16 6.02
C THR A 37 0.71 -19.52 6.95
N VAL A 38 0.80 -18.20 6.90
CA VAL A 38 1.50 -17.35 7.87
C VAL A 38 0.45 -16.86 8.87
N LYS A 39 0.62 -17.05 10.18
CA LYS A 39 -0.36 -16.65 11.20
C LYS A 39 0.29 -15.88 12.33
N ASP A 40 -0.37 -14.82 12.79
CA ASP A 40 -0.12 -14.16 14.08
C ASP A 40 -0.88 -14.95 15.15
N GLU A 41 -0.28 -16.02 15.67
CA GLU A 41 -0.76 -16.65 16.90
C GLU A 41 -0.07 -15.95 18.07
N VAL A 42 -0.81 -15.64 19.14
CA VAL A 42 -0.21 -15.13 20.39
C VAL A 42 0.75 -16.20 20.89
N TYR A 43 2.04 -16.03 20.57
CA TYR A 43 3.06 -17.05 20.81
C TYR A 43 3.15 -17.37 22.31
N SER A 44 2.79 -18.60 22.66
CA SER A 44 2.92 -19.15 24.01
C SER A 44 4.37 -19.34 24.44
N ASP A 45 5.34 -19.23 23.51
CA ASP A 45 6.78 -19.34 23.78
C ASP A 45 7.45 -18.00 24.10
N GLY A 46 6.73 -16.88 24.01
CA GLY A 46 7.24 -15.54 24.28
C GLY A 46 8.23 -14.99 23.25
N VAL A 47 8.52 -15.72 22.17
CA VAL A 47 9.40 -15.28 21.09
C VAL A 47 8.59 -14.52 20.04
N VAL A 48 8.99 -13.28 19.80
CA VAL A 48 8.36 -12.46 18.77
C VAL A 48 9.00 -12.76 17.42
N HIS A 49 8.20 -13.26 16.50
CA HIS A 49 8.52 -13.38 15.08
C HIS A 49 7.94 -12.19 14.28
N PRO A 50 8.78 -11.29 13.73
CA PRO A 50 8.33 -10.08 13.02
C PRO A 50 7.43 -10.34 11.81
N GLU A 51 7.57 -11.51 11.17
CA GLU A 51 6.83 -11.94 10.00
C GLU A 51 5.35 -12.26 10.28
N TYR A 52 5.01 -12.52 11.54
CA TYR A 52 3.66 -12.86 11.97
C TYR A 52 2.94 -11.67 12.61
N ARG A 53 3.68 -10.76 13.28
CA ARG A 53 3.10 -9.57 13.91
C ARG A 53 2.26 -8.75 12.94
N GLY A 54 1.10 -8.28 13.38
CA GLY A 54 0.28 -7.29 12.65
C GLY A 54 -0.69 -7.89 11.62
N LEU A 55 -0.68 -9.21 11.43
CA LEU A 55 -1.72 -9.87 10.63
C LEU A 55 -3.10 -9.78 11.30
N LEU A 56 -3.13 -9.56 12.62
CA LEU A 56 -4.37 -9.33 13.38
C LEU A 56 -5.08 -8.03 13.01
N SER A 57 -4.31 -7.01 12.67
CA SER A 57 -4.78 -5.67 12.34
C SER A 57 -4.77 -5.41 10.83
N SER A 58 -4.52 -6.43 10.01
CA SER A 58 -4.41 -6.24 8.57
C SER A 58 -5.78 -5.99 7.92
N MET A 59 -5.86 -4.94 7.10
CA MET A 59 -7.10 -4.40 6.53
C MET A 59 -7.14 -4.49 5.01
N SER A 60 -5.99 -4.44 4.35
CA SER A 60 -5.88 -4.40 2.90
C SER A 60 -4.59 -5.03 2.40
N MET A 61 -4.54 -5.44 1.14
CA MET A 61 -3.31 -5.93 0.53
C MET A 61 -3.24 -5.61 -0.96
N CYS A 62 -2.02 -5.54 -1.49
CA CYS A 62 -1.79 -5.52 -2.93
C CYS A 62 -0.44 -6.15 -3.28
N ILE A 63 -0.31 -6.66 -4.51
CA ILE A 63 0.94 -7.18 -5.05
C ILE A 63 1.55 -6.10 -5.94
N SER A 64 2.87 -5.92 -5.88
CA SER A 64 3.58 -5.05 -6.81
C SER A 64 3.36 -5.49 -8.26
N ASN A 65 3.38 -4.56 -9.22
CA ASN A 65 3.15 -4.86 -10.63
C ASN A 65 4.23 -5.81 -11.22
N ASP A 66 5.45 -5.84 -10.66
CA ASP A 66 6.50 -6.83 -11.00
C ASP A 66 6.32 -8.20 -10.33
N GLY A 67 5.31 -8.34 -9.46
CA GLY A 67 4.97 -9.58 -8.75
C GLY A 67 5.94 -9.98 -7.64
N ARG A 68 6.92 -9.14 -7.30
CA ARG A 68 8.02 -9.45 -6.37
C ARG A 68 7.79 -9.02 -4.93
N ASN A 69 6.74 -8.24 -4.66
CA ASN A 69 6.40 -7.82 -3.31
C ASN A 69 4.90 -7.96 -3.05
N LEU A 70 4.57 -8.33 -1.80
CA LEU A 70 3.24 -8.18 -1.24
C LEU A 70 3.29 -7.02 -0.23
N TYR A 71 2.33 -6.12 -0.32
CA TYR A 71 2.10 -5.05 0.63
C TYR A 71 0.82 -5.35 1.40
N VAL A 72 0.85 -5.23 2.73
CA VAL A 72 -0.32 -5.36 3.58
C VAL A 72 -0.45 -4.11 4.43
N GLY A 73 -1.64 -3.53 4.41
CA GLY A 73 -2.00 -2.35 5.18
C GLY A 73 -2.63 -2.75 6.49
N GLU A 74 -2.21 -2.10 7.58
CA GLU A 74 -2.64 -2.41 8.95
C GLU A 74 -3.51 -1.29 9.55
N GLU A 75 -4.24 -1.61 10.62
CA GLU A 75 -5.12 -0.70 11.35
C GLU A 75 -4.37 0.47 12.00
N ASP A 76 -3.12 0.28 12.38
CA ASP A 76 -2.27 1.28 13.03
C ASP A 76 -1.37 2.05 12.04
N ALA A 77 -1.85 2.19 10.80
CA ALA A 77 -1.18 2.91 9.70
C ALA A 77 0.23 2.41 9.42
N ARG A 78 0.39 1.09 9.44
CA ARG A 78 1.60 0.43 8.96
C ARG A 78 1.36 -0.22 7.61
N VAL A 79 2.39 -0.21 6.79
CA VAL A 79 2.48 -1.01 5.57
C VAL A 79 3.58 -2.02 5.77
N ARG A 80 3.17 -3.28 5.89
CA ARG A 80 4.08 -4.41 5.95
C ARG A 80 4.46 -4.84 4.54
N VAL A 81 5.75 -5.14 4.36
CA VAL A 81 6.34 -5.52 3.08
C VAL A 81 6.91 -6.92 3.20
N TRP A 82 6.53 -7.78 2.27
CA TRP A 82 7.15 -9.08 2.05
C TRP A 82 7.78 -9.12 0.67
N GLU A 83 8.95 -9.75 0.60
CA GLU A 83 9.47 -10.27 -0.65
C GLU A 83 8.67 -11.49 -1.06
N ARG A 84 8.41 -11.61 -2.36
CA ARG A 84 7.62 -12.67 -2.95
C ARG A 84 8.45 -13.39 -4.01
N ASP A 85 8.63 -14.69 -3.82
CA ASP A 85 9.17 -15.54 -4.88
C ASP A 85 8.10 -15.71 -5.96
N VAL A 86 8.39 -15.23 -7.18
CA VAL A 86 7.40 -15.19 -8.27
C VAL A 86 6.97 -16.60 -8.70
N ALA A 87 7.88 -17.56 -8.63
CA ALA A 87 7.66 -18.92 -9.09
C ALA A 87 6.83 -19.75 -8.10
N THR A 88 7.01 -19.55 -6.81
CA THR A 88 6.41 -20.38 -5.76
C THR A 88 5.34 -19.65 -4.94
N GLY A 89 5.29 -18.31 -5.02
CA GLY A 89 4.44 -17.49 -4.19
C GLY A 89 4.85 -17.44 -2.72
N ARG A 90 6.00 -18.01 -2.35
CA ARG A 90 6.47 -17.94 -0.97
C ARG A 90 6.81 -16.50 -0.59
N LEU A 91 6.52 -16.16 0.65
CA LEU A 91 6.73 -14.83 1.21
C LEU A 91 7.86 -14.86 2.22
N THR A 92 8.68 -13.82 2.20
CA THR A 92 9.71 -13.55 3.20
C THR A 92 9.49 -12.14 3.74
N TYR A 93 9.28 -12.01 5.04
CA TYR A 93 9.12 -10.70 5.66
C TYR A 93 10.35 -9.84 5.42
N TRP A 94 10.14 -8.59 5.02
CA TRP A 94 11.21 -7.66 4.69
C TRP A 94 11.24 -6.47 5.62
N SER A 95 10.14 -5.71 5.68
CA SER A 95 10.11 -4.46 6.42
C SER A 95 8.69 -4.03 6.79
N VAL A 96 8.61 -2.98 7.61
CA VAL A 96 7.37 -2.26 7.89
C VAL A 96 7.64 -0.77 7.75
N VAL A 97 6.67 -0.04 7.19
CA VAL A 97 6.70 1.42 7.07
C VAL A 97 5.54 2.00 7.84
N HIS A 98 5.81 2.99 8.69
CA HIS A 98 4.78 3.75 9.39
C HIS A 98 4.37 4.93 8.51
N LEU A 99 3.06 5.09 8.32
CA LEU A 99 2.51 6.15 7.48
C LEU A 99 2.17 7.42 8.27
N GLY A 100 2.15 7.35 9.60
CA GLY A 100 1.88 8.47 10.49
C GLY A 100 2.91 8.59 11.61
N ASP A 101 2.91 9.73 12.27
CA ASP A 101 3.74 10.07 13.43
C ASP A 101 2.89 10.61 14.59
N SER A 102 3.52 11.24 15.58
CA SER A 102 2.81 11.81 16.73
C SER A 102 1.86 12.94 16.37
N ASP A 103 2.17 13.70 15.32
CA ASP A 103 1.42 14.89 14.91
C ASP A 103 0.34 14.52 13.88
N THR A 104 0.58 13.45 13.14
CA THR A 104 -0.30 12.88 12.13
C THR A 104 -0.57 11.40 12.44
N PRO A 105 -1.38 11.07 13.47
CA PRO A 105 -1.69 9.70 13.81
C PRO A 105 -2.67 9.11 12.79
N ARG A 106 -2.19 8.91 11.56
CA ARG A 106 -2.85 8.17 10.49
C ARG A 106 -3.31 6.82 11.05
N LYS A 107 -4.44 6.31 10.56
CA LYS A 107 -4.94 4.98 10.94
C LYS A 107 -5.67 4.30 9.79
N SER A 108 -5.62 2.97 9.83
CA SER A 108 -6.37 2.06 8.98
C SER A 108 -6.06 2.27 7.50
N VAL A 109 -5.02 1.59 7.01
CA VAL A 109 -4.72 1.56 5.57
C VAL A 109 -5.80 0.75 4.85
N ALA A 110 -6.72 1.47 4.22
CA ALA A 110 -7.97 0.93 3.68
C ALA A 110 -7.80 0.27 2.33
N CYS A 111 -6.98 0.84 1.46
CA CYS A 111 -6.71 0.31 0.14
C CYS A 111 -5.40 0.85 -0.42
N PHE A 112 -4.98 0.24 -1.53
CA PHE A 112 -3.75 0.57 -2.22
C PHE A 112 -4.00 0.70 -3.72
N ALA A 113 -3.13 1.45 -4.40
CA ALA A 113 -2.97 1.37 -5.84
C ALA A 113 -1.48 1.41 -6.19
N THR A 114 -1.04 0.61 -7.16
CA THR A 114 0.35 0.59 -7.63
C THR A 114 0.48 1.33 -8.97
N ASP A 115 1.65 1.89 -9.25
CA ASP A 115 1.95 2.38 -10.59
C ASP A 115 2.41 1.24 -11.52
N LYS A 116 2.24 1.45 -12.83
CA LYS A 116 2.69 0.51 -13.85
C LYS A 116 4.21 0.25 -13.81
N ASP A 117 4.97 1.26 -13.39
CA ASP A 117 6.44 1.24 -13.43
C ASP A 117 7.06 0.68 -12.15
N ASN A 118 6.25 0.26 -11.17
CA ASN A 118 6.69 -0.24 -9.86
C ASN A 118 7.55 0.74 -9.05
N ARG A 119 7.37 2.04 -9.25
CA ARG A 119 8.11 3.09 -8.52
C ARG A 119 7.31 3.63 -7.34
N TYR A 120 5.98 3.53 -7.39
CA TYR A 120 5.09 4.18 -6.45
C TYR A 120 3.93 3.28 -6.02
N LEU A 121 3.52 3.47 -4.78
CA LEU A 121 2.36 2.85 -4.16
C LEU A 121 1.56 3.96 -3.48
N TRP A 122 0.31 4.14 -3.88
CA TRP A 122 -0.64 4.97 -3.14
C TRP A 122 -1.27 4.12 -2.04
N ALA A 123 -1.25 4.62 -0.82
CA ALA A 123 -1.97 4.06 0.32
C ALA A 123 -3.03 5.06 0.76
N ILE A 124 -4.27 4.61 0.96
CA ILE A 124 -5.36 5.46 1.43
C ILE A 124 -5.70 5.07 2.86
N THR A 125 -5.68 6.02 3.77
CA THR A 125 -6.06 5.81 5.18
C THR A 125 -7.51 6.20 5.42
N ARG A 126 -8.18 5.56 6.40
CA ARG A 126 -9.61 5.80 6.68
C ARG A 126 -9.86 6.59 7.95
N ASN A 127 -9.13 6.27 9.01
CA ASN A 127 -9.25 6.96 10.29
C ASN A 127 -8.10 7.97 10.32
N ASP A 128 -8.41 9.26 10.33
CA ASP A 128 -7.49 10.32 9.86
C ASP A 128 -7.13 10.14 8.36
N PRO A 129 -8.09 10.44 7.45
CA PRO A 129 -7.98 10.10 6.04
C PRO A 129 -6.92 10.93 5.32
N ALA A 130 -6.10 10.23 4.54
CA ALA A 130 -5.08 10.79 3.69
C ALA A 130 -4.86 9.91 2.46
N VAL A 131 -4.34 10.52 1.40
CA VAL A 131 -3.69 9.82 0.30
C VAL A 131 -2.18 9.92 0.53
N ILE A 132 -1.51 8.78 0.64
CA ILE A 132 -0.08 8.71 0.98
C ILE A 132 0.66 8.08 -0.18
N LEU A 133 1.62 8.81 -0.74
CA LEU A 133 2.50 8.31 -1.78
C LEU A 133 3.72 7.66 -1.14
N LEU A 134 3.88 6.36 -1.38
CA LEU A 134 5.05 5.60 -0.99
C LEU A 134 5.93 5.41 -2.22
N LYS A 135 7.21 5.80 -2.10
CA LYS A 135 8.22 5.54 -3.12
C LYS A 135 8.91 4.22 -2.84
N ARG A 136 8.99 3.37 -3.86
CA ARG A 136 9.76 2.13 -3.82
C ARG A 136 11.22 2.41 -4.20
N PHE A 137 12.14 2.07 -3.31
CA PHE A 137 13.56 2.39 -3.46
C PHE A 137 14.38 1.27 -4.10
N ASN A 138 13.94 0.01 -4.01
CA ASN A 138 14.69 -1.14 -4.54
C ASN A 138 13.79 -2.32 -4.91
N SER A 139 14.39 -3.32 -5.56
CA SER A 139 13.71 -4.56 -5.96
C SER A 139 13.25 -5.43 -4.80
N ARG A 140 13.75 -5.20 -3.59
CA ARG A 140 13.29 -5.88 -2.35
C ARG A 140 12.01 -5.25 -1.81
N GLY A 141 11.58 -4.12 -2.36
CA GLY A 141 10.32 -3.47 -1.99
C GLY A 141 10.45 -2.50 -0.83
N MET A 142 11.65 -2.02 -0.49
CA MET A 142 11.79 -0.96 0.51
C MET A 142 10.95 0.25 0.10
N LEU A 143 10.02 0.64 0.98
CA LEU A 143 9.12 1.77 0.80
C LEU A 143 9.55 2.91 1.72
N MET A 144 9.31 4.15 1.30
CA MET A 144 9.35 5.33 2.17
C MET A 144 8.21 6.26 1.80
N VAL A 145 7.71 7.01 2.80
CA VAL A 145 6.74 8.08 2.56
C VAL A 145 7.43 9.20 1.78
N GLU A 146 6.89 9.48 0.60
CA GLU A 146 7.35 10.53 -0.31
C GLU A 146 6.47 11.78 -0.20
N ARG A 147 5.15 11.57 -0.07
CA ARG A 147 4.14 12.61 0.12
C ARG A 147 2.98 12.09 0.97
N ASP A 148 2.35 13.02 1.68
CA ASP A 148 1.14 12.80 2.45
C ASP A 148 0.18 13.96 2.15
N TRP A 149 -0.98 13.64 1.59
CA TRP A 149 -2.07 14.59 1.37
C TRP A 149 -3.23 14.27 2.31
N PRO A 150 -3.37 15.01 3.42
CA PRO A 150 -4.48 14.82 4.35
C PRO A 150 -5.80 15.23 3.70
N ARG A 151 -6.91 14.81 4.32
CA ARG A 151 -8.26 15.22 3.91
C ARG A 151 -8.35 16.74 3.80
N SER A 152 -8.74 17.19 2.61
CA SER A 152 -8.96 18.60 2.30
C SER A 152 -10.19 18.76 1.41
N LYS A 153 -10.52 19.99 1.01
CA LYS A 153 -11.63 20.25 0.08
C LYS A 153 -11.32 19.73 -1.33
N GLU A 154 -10.05 19.67 -1.68
CA GLU A 154 -9.50 19.20 -2.95
C GLU A 154 -9.50 17.67 -3.07
N LEU A 155 -9.61 16.96 -1.94
CA LEU A 155 -9.72 15.50 -1.86
C LEU A 155 -11.07 15.06 -1.27
N PRO A 156 -12.19 15.35 -1.97
CA PRO A 156 -13.52 14.97 -1.48
C PRO A 156 -13.66 13.44 -1.41
N GLY A 157 -14.39 12.95 -0.40
CA GLY A 157 -14.78 11.54 -0.32
C GLY A 157 -13.70 10.55 0.11
N ILE A 158 -12.42 10.95 0.27
CA ILE A 158 -11.34 10.01 0.65
C ILE A 158 -11.58 9.31 2.00
N ALA A 159 -12.32 9.96 2.91
CA ALA A 159 -12.71 9.37 4.20
C ALA A 159 -13.58 8.10 4.05
N ALA A 160 -14.24 7.97 2.90
CA ALA A 160 -15.10 6.84 2.58
C ALA A 160 -14.45 5.90 1.54
N ALA A 161 -13.17 6.07 1.21
CA ALA A 161 -12.50 5.25 0.21
C ALA A 161 -12.53 3.76 0.59
N TYR A 162 -12.89 2.95 -0.40
CA TYR A 162 -12.98 1.51 -0.28
C TYR A 162 -11.93 0.79 -1.11
N ASP A 163 -11.75 1.21 -2.36
CA ASP A 163 -10.77 0.66 -3.27
C ASP A 163 -10.15 1.75 -4.13
N ALA A 164 -8.96 1.49 -4.66
CA ALA A 164 -8.17 2.44 -5.43
C ALA A 164 -7.50 1.76 -6.63
N ILE A 165 -7.53 2.40 -7.79
CA ILE A 165 -6.80 1.94 -8.98
C ILE A 165 -6.12 3.10 -9.69
N THR A 166 -4.95 2.87 -10.27
CA THR A 166 -4.33 3.83 -11.19
C THR A 166 -4.87 3.63 -12.60
N SER A 167 -4.98 4.71 -13.37
CA SER A 167 -5.26 4.64 -14.80
C SER A 167 -4.10 3.99 -15.54
N SER A 168 -4.38 3.36 -16.69
CA SER A 168 -3.36 2.70 -17.52
C SER A 168 -2.30 3.67 -18.08
N ASP A 169 -2.67 4.93 -18.29
CA ASP A 169 -1.74 6.00 -18.67
C ASP A 169 -0.91 6.54 -17.47
N GLY A 170 -1.25 6.13 -16.25
CA GLY A 170 -0.59 6.51 -15.02
C GLY A 170 -0.83 7.97 -14.59
N ARG A 171 -1.87 8.62 -15.13
CA ARG A 171 -2.20 10.03 -14.85
C ARG A 171 -3.29 10.22 -13.79
N GLN A 172 -4.08 9.20 -13.47
CA GLN A 172 -5.24 9.31 -12.58
C GLN A 172 -5.24 8.20 -11.53
N LEU A 173 -5.66 8.54 -10.32
CA LEU A 173 -5.98 7.63 -9.24
C LEU A 173 -7.49 7.66 -9.05
N TYR A 174 -8.14 6.54 -9.32
CA TYR A 174 -9.58 6.38 -9.13
C TYR A 174 -9.86 5.74 -7.79
N LEU A 175 -10.80 6.32 -7.03
CA LEU A 175 -11.27 5.82 -5.75
C LEU A 175 -12.75 5.46 -5.82
N THR A 176 -13.13 4.30 -5.31
CA THR A 176 -14.52 3.99 -4.99
C THR A 176 -14.81 4.32 -3.53
N THR A 177 -16.04 4.74 -3.21
CA THR A 177 -16.40 5.12 -1.84
C THR A 177 -17.69 4.45 -1.36
N TYR A 178 -17.83 4.24 -0.04
CA TYR A 178 -19.01 3.61 0.58
C TYR A 178 -20.34 4.35 0.38
N TRP A 179 -20.30 5.67 0.18
CA TRP A 179 -21.48 6.52 0.28
C TRP A 179 -21.84 7.24 -1.03
N ALA A 180 -21.24 6.81 -2.16
CA ALA A 180 -21.45 7.15 -3.58
C ALA A 180 -20.30 7.88 -4.30
N ALA A 181 -20.27 7.63 -5.62
CA ALA A 181 -19.39 8.14 -6.69
C ALA A 181 -17.95 7.60 -6.76
N LEU A 182 -17.55 7.27 -8.00
CA LEU A 182 -16.16 7.12 -8.42
C LEU A 182 -15.53 8.51 -8.39
N THR A 183 -14.49 8.69 -7.56
CA THR A 183 -13.72 9.95 -7.52
C THR A 183 -12.44 9.74 -8.32
N ALA A 184 -12.17 10.60 -9.29
CA ALA A 184 -10.90 10.63 -10.00
C ALA A 184 -10.03 11.74 -9.38
N LEU A 185 -8.79 11.40 -9.05
CA LEU A 185 -7.78 12.32 -8.58
C LEU A 185 -6.63 12.32 -9.58
N ASP A 186 -6.19 13.49 -10.03
CA ASP A 186 -4.97 13.57 -10.82
C ASP A 186 -3.81 12.98 -10.00
N ILE A 187 -3.07 12.06 -10.62
CA ILE A 187 -1.83 11.57 -10.04
C ILE A 187 -0.82 12.69 -10.14
N ILE A 188 -0.51 13.27 -8.99
CA ILE A 188 0.58 14.22 -8.86
C ILE A 188 1.82 13.43 -8.48
N ARG A 189 2.79 13.34 -9.39
CA ARG A 189 4.06 12.67 -9.15
C ARG A 189 5.11 13.69 -8.70
N PRO A 190 6.11 13.28 -7.89
CA PRO A 190 7.21 14.15 -7.52
C PRO A 190 7.94 14.75 -8.73
N GLU A 191 8.06 14.02 -9.83
CA GLU A 191 8.67 14.52 -11.08
C GLU A 191 7.89 15.67 -11.75
N ASP A 192 6.59 15.77 -11.53
CA ASP A 192 5.76 16.85 -12.11
C ASP A 192 6.16 18.22 -11.52
N PHE A 193 6.66 18.24 -10.27
CA PHE A 193 7.15 19.45 -9.60
C PHE A 193 8.60 19.79 -9.91
N ALA A 194 9.41 18.82 -10.37
CA ALA A 194 10.82 19.06 -10.67
C ALA A 194 11.01 19.94 -11.92
N ASN A 195 10.03 19.92 -12.83
CA ASN A 195 10.06 20.73 -14.05
C ASN A 195 9.63 22.20 -13.80
N GLU A 196 8.77 22.48 -12.83
CA GLU A 196 8.35 23.85 -12.51
C GLU A 196 9.46 24.68 -11.85
N ALA A 197 10.40 24.04 -11.15
CA ALA A 197 11.57 24.71 -10.58
C ALA A 197 12.64 25.08 -11.63
N GLY A 198 12.56 24.52 -12.85
CA GLY A 198 13.52 24.75 -13.94
C GLY A 198 13.16 25.92 -14.87
N GLU A 199 11.90 26.38 -14.87
CA GLU A 199 11.46 27.50 -15.73
C GLU A 199 11.62 28.89 -15.06
N GLY A 200 12.05 28.93 -13.81
CA GLY A 200 12.24 30.16 -13.06
C GLY A 200 13.71 30.56 -12.90
N LYS A 201 14.37 31.06 -13.97
CA LYS A 201 15.38 32.16 -13.94
C LYS A 201 16.13 32.30 -15.27
N GLU A 202 15.78 33.34 -16.03
CA GLU A 202 16.75 34.35 -16.50
C GLU A 202 16.04 35.70 -16.57
N SER A 203 15.90 36.38 -15.42
CA SER A 203 15.79 37.84 -15.45
C SER A 203 17.22 38.39 -15.50
N SER A 204 17.64 38.74 -16.71
CA SER A 204 18.84 39.52 -16.95
C SER A 204 18.72 40.86 -16.22
N ILE A 205 19.36 41.00 -15.07
CA ILE A 205 19.65 42.32 -14.51
C ILE A 205 20.79 42.90 -15.35
N GLY A 206 20.41 43.67 -16.36
CA GLY A 206 21.29 44.56 -17.08
C GLY A 206 21.85 45.60 -16.11
N SER A 207 23.17 45.57 -15.94
CA SER A 207 23.97 46.67 -15.42
C SER A 207 23.68 47.95 -16.22
N ASN A 208 23.25 49.00 -15.53
CA ASN A 208 23.32 50.36 -16.04
C ASN A 208 24.15 51.22 -15.07
N ARG A 209 25.20 51.76 -15.69
CA ARG A 209 26.13 52.84 -15.32
C ARG A 209 25.82 53.68 -14.09
#